data_AF-A0A938EG16-F1
#
_entry.id   AF-A0A938EG16-F1
#
_cell.length_a   1.000
_cell.length_b   1.000
_cell.length_c   1.000
_cell.angle_alpha   90.00
_cell.angle_beta   90.00
_cell.angle_gamma   90.00
#
_symmetry.space_group_name_H-M   'P 1'
#
loop_
_entity.id
_entity.type
_entity.pdbx_description
1 polymer ?
#
loop_
_entity_poly.entity_id
_entity_poly.type
_entity_poly.pdbx_seq_one_letter_code
_entity_poly.pdbx_strand_id
1 'polypeptide(L)'
;MPEPTPSWQGGEPDALDELIAEDSSRWPGYRDLSDSAVRQRLLLVELGGIRRERGLSQTQDAAAMGTSQSAVAKLERGESDPRISTVARFAHAVGHRVEFALVPLPDGGAAVDAQRSA
;
A
#
# COMPACT_ATOMS: atom_id res chain seq x y z
N MET A 1 -12.23 -21.52 37.56
CA MET A 1 -12.05 -22.03 36.19
C MET A 1 -11.31 -20.93 35.44
N PRO A 2 -10.03 -21.09 35.06
CA PRO A 2 -9.39 -20.12 34.18
C PRO A 2 -10.00 -20.21 32.78
N GLU A 3 -10.25 -19.05 32.17
CA GLU A 3 -10.72 -18.89 30.79
C GLU A 3 -9.70 -19.50 29.80
N PRO A 4 -10.14 -20.12 28.68
CA PRO A 4 -9.21 -20.64 27.68
C PRO A 4 -8.47 -19.48 27.00
N THR A 5 -7.14 -19.58 26.96
CA THR A 5 -6.27 -18.67 26.20
C THR A 5 -6.62 -18.73 24.70
N PRO A 6 -6.86 -17.60 24.01
CA PRO A 6 -7.12 -17.58 22.56
C PRO A 6 -5.94 -18.15 21.77
N SER A 7 -6.23 -19.07 20.85
CA SER A 7 -5.28 -19.83 20.03
C SER A 7 -4.53 -19.03 18.96
N TRP A 8 -4.60 -17.69 18.98
CA TRP A 8 -3.96 -16.82 17.98
C TRP A 8 -2.57 -16.31 18.41
N GLN A 9 -1.99 -16.88 19.47
CA GLN A 9 -0.60 -16.61 19.86
C GLN A 9 0.26 -17.84 19.54
N GLY A 10 0.88 -17.79 18.36
CA GLY A 10 1.83 -18.80 17.84
C GLY A 10 1.17 -19.82 16.91
N GLY A 11 0.85 -19.41 15.68
CA GLY A 11 0.25 -20.30 14.67
C GLY A 11 1.29 -20.73 13.62
N GLU A 12 1.23 -22.01 13.24
CA GLU A 12 1.81 -22.49 11.98
C GLU A 12 1.35 -21.62 10.81
N PRO A 13 2.13 -21.54 9.71
CA PRO A 13 1.76 -20.75 8.55
C PRO A 13 0.31 -21.05 8.16
N ASP A 14 -0.53 -20.01 8.11
CA ASP A 14 -1.93 -20.21 7.77
C ASP A 14 -2.10 -20.41 6.25
N ALA A 15 -3.33 -20.65 5.79
CA ALA A 15 -3.61 -20.85 4.37
C ALA A 15 -3.20 -19.64 3.50
N LEU A 16 -3.12 -18.44 4.07
CA LEU A 16 -2.64 -17.25 3.38
C LEU A 16 -1.10 -17.23 3.31
N ASP A 17 -0.41 -17.66 4.37
CA ASP A 17 1.05 -17.81 4.36
C ASP A 17 1.51 -18.87 3.35
N GLU A 18 0.79 -19.99 3.24
CA GLU A 18 1.05 -21.04 2.23
C GLU A 18 0.88 -20.49 0.80
N LEU A 19 -0.20 -19.74 0.54
CA LEU A 19 -0.45 -19.12 -0.76
C LEU A 19 0.64 -18.10 -1.13
N ILE A 20 1.06 -17.27 -0.17
CA ILE A 20 2.15 -16.32 -0.37
C ILE A 20 3.47 -17.05 -0.67
N ALA A 21 3.75 -18.16 0.02
CA ALA A 21 4.94 -18.96 -0.22
C ALA A 21 4.93 -19.60 -1.62
N GLU A 22 3.80 -20.16 -2.05
CA GLU A 22 3.60 -20.71 -3.40
C GLU A 22 3.85 -19.64 -4.47
N ASP A 23 3.17 -18.49 -4.38
CA ASP A 23 3.33 -17.40 -5.35
C ASP A 23 4.75 -16.80 -5.34
N SER A 24 5.37 -16.68 -4.17
CA SER A 24 6.76 -16.21 -4.03
C SER A 24 7.77 -17.17 -4.64
N SER A 25 7.51 -18.48 -4.59
CA SER A 25 8.35 -19.49 -5.24
C SER A 25 8.22 -19.43 -6.77
N ARG A 26 7.04 -19.06 -7.27
CA ARG A 26 6.76 -18.95 -8.70
C ARG A 26 7.34 -17.66 -9.29
N TRP A 27 7.23 -16.54 -8.58
CA TRP A 27 7.55 -15.20 -9.06
C TRP A 27 8.52 -14.51 -8.08
N PRO A 28 9.83 -14.46 -8.40
CA PRO A 28 10.81 -13.71 -7.61
C PRO A 28 10.35 -12.26 -7.42
N GLY A 29 10.31 -11.79 -6.17
CA GLY A 29 9.84 -10.45 -5.82
C GLY A 29 8.32 -10.31 -5.57
N TYR A 30 7.54 -11.40 -5.62
CA TYR A 30 6.09 -11.34 -5.33
C TYR A 30 5.78 -10.76 -3.95
N ARG A 31 6.52 -11.17 -2.92
CA ARG A 31 6.40 -10.62 -1.56
C ARG A 31 6.65 -9.12 -1.54
N ASP A 32 7.71 -8.64 -2.20
CA ASP A 32 8.04 -7.22 -2.25
C ASP A 32 7.00 -6.39 -3.04
N LEU A 33 6.44 -6.96 -4.11
CA LEU A 33 5.36 -6.35 -4.89
C LEU A 33 4.07 -6.25 -4.05
N SER A 34 3.71 -7.32 -3.33
CA SER A 34 2.58 -7.35 -2.39
C SER A 34 2.77 -6.31 -1.29
N ASP A 35 3.94 -6.28 -0.65
CA ASP A 35 4.27 -5.31 0.39
C ASP A 35 4.20 -3.87 -0.14
N SER A 36 4.63 -3.64 -1.38
CA SER A 36 4.55 -2.32 -2.02
C SER A 36 3.10 -1.91 -2.30
N ALA A 37 2.25 -2.84 -2.73
CA ALA A 37 0.82 -2.61 -2.92
C ALA A 37 0.11 -2.32 -1.58
N VAL A 38 0.46 -3.05 -0.52
CA VAL A 38 -0.04 -2.79 0.85
C VAL A 38 0.39 -1.41 1.31
N ARG A 39 1.67 -1.03 1.16
CA ARG A 39 2.17 0.31 1.50
C ARG A 39 1.43 1.41 0.74
N GLN A 40 1.22 1.24 -0.57
CA GLN A 40 0.44 2.19 -1.37
C GLN A 40 -1.00 2.33 -0.84
N ARG A 41 -1.62 1.21 -0.45
CA ARG A 41 -2.97 1.23 0.11
C ARG A 41 -3.03 1.94 1.46
N LEU A 42 -2.07 1.70 2.34
CA LEU A 42 -1.99 2.35 3.64
C LEU A 42 -1.82 3.87 3.50
N LEU A 43 -1.02 4.33 2.53
CA LEU A 43 -0.88 5.76 2.24
C LEU A 43 -2.23 6.40 1.87
N LEU A 44 -3.07 5.74 1.07
CA LEU A 44 -4.40 6.27 0.73
C LEU A 44 -5.34 6.33 1.95
N VAL A 45 -5.24 5.34 2.85
CA VAL A 45 -6.00 5.33 4.11
C VAL A 45 -5.55 6.48 5.01
N GLU A 46 -4.25 6.72 5.10
CA GLU A 46 -3.65 7.82 5.85
C GLU A 46 -4.11 9.18 5.32
N LEU A 47 -4.05 9.40 4.00
CA LEU A 47 -4.54 10.63 3.37
C LEU A 47 -6.02 10.89 3.67
N GLY A 48 -6.87 9.86 3.59
CA GLY A 48 -8.28 9.95 4.00
C GLY A 48 -8.46 10.20 5.51
N GLY A 49 -7.52 9.73 6.33
CA GLY A 49 -7.41 10.03 7.76
C GLY A 49 -7.20 11.52 8.02
N ILE A 50 -6.13 12.07 7.43
CA ILE A 50 -5.77 13.49 7.54
C ILE A 50 -6.91 14.38 7.04
N ARG A 51 -7.57 14.01 5.92
CA ARG A 51 -8.74 14.74 5.42
C ARG A 51 -9.83 14.86 6.50
N ARG A 52 -10.15 13.73 7.15
CA ARG A 52 -11.17 13.66 8.21
C ARG A 52 -10.77 14.49 9.43
N GLU A 53 -9.51 14.42 9.86
CA GLU A 53 -8.98 15.22 10.97
C GLU A 53 -9.07 16.72 10.71
N ARG A 54 -8.94 17.13 9.44
CA ARG A 54 -9.10 18.52 9.00
C ARG A 54 -10.56 18.95 8.80
N GLY A 55 -11.52 18.05 9.00
CA GLY A 55 -12.95 18.35 8.83
C GLY A 55 -13.37 18.59 7.37
N LEU A 56 -12.56 18.16 6.40
CA LEU A 56 -12.88 18.30 4.98
C LEU A 56 -13.82 17.18 4.54
N SER A 57 -14.88 17.49 3.81
CA SER A 57 -15.69 16.48 3.11
C SER A 57 -14.94 15.96 1.88
N GLN A 58 -15.31 14.77 1.39
CA GLN A 58 -14.76 14.22 0.15
C GLN A 58 -15.00 15.15 -1.05
N THR A 59 -16.11 15.91 -1.07
CA THR A 59 -16.40 16.89 -2.13
C THR A 59 -15.48 18.10 -2.09
N GLN A 60 -15.18 18.62 -0.89
CA GLN A 60 -14.25 19.74 -0.74
C GLN A 60 -12.84 19.36 -1.20
N ASP A 61 -12.38 18.18 -0.81
CA ASP A 61 -11.07 17.67 -1.23
C ASP A 61 -11.03 17.36 -2.72
N ALA A 62 -12.10 16.76 -3.27
CA ALA A 62 -12.22 16.52 -4.70
C ALA A 62 -12.12 17.80 -5.54
N ALA A 63 -12.74 18.89 -5.07
CA ALA A 63 -12.64 20.20 -5.70
C ALA A 63 -11.19 20.72 -5.70
N ALA A 64 -10.48 20.61 -4.57
CA ALA A 64 -9.08 20.99 -4.48
C ALA A 64 -8.16 20.14 -5.38
N MET A 65 -8.50 18.86 -5.56
CA MET A 65 -7.77 17.94 -6.44
C MET A 65 -8.12 18.11 -7.94
N GLY A 66 -9.22 18.80 -8.26
CA GLY A 66 -9.77 18.85 -9.62
C GLY A 66 -10.30 17.50 -10.10
N THR A 67 -11.05 16.79 -9.26
CA THR A 67 -11.66 15.48 -9.54
C THR A 67 -13.08 15.39 -8.98
N SER A 68 -13.75 14.23 -9.10
CA SER A 68 -15.08 14.00 -8.53
C SER A 68 -15.03 13.45 -7.09
N GLN A 69 -16.09 13.69 -6.31
CA GLN A 69 -16.26 13.08 -4.99
C GLN A 69 -16.21 11.55 -5.06
N SER A 70 -16.83 10.94 -6.09
CA SER A 70 -16.81 9.49 -6.30
C SER A 70 -15.41 8.95 -6.59
N ALA A 71 -14.54 9.74 -7.24
CA ALA A 71 -13.14 9.38 -7.44
C ALA A 71 -12.38 9.39 -6.11
N VAL A 72 -12.58 10.40 -5.26
CA VAL A 72 -12.01 10.43 -3.91
C VAL A 72 -12.49 9.25 -3.07
N ALA A 73 -13.78 8.92 -3.11
CA ALA A 73 -14.32 7.76 -2.41
C ALA A 73 -13.71 6.42 -2.86
N LYS A 74 -13.42 6.26 -4.17
CA LYS A 74 -12.71 5.08 -4.68
C LYS A 74 -11.25 5.02 -4.23
N LEU A 75 -10.57 6.17 -4.16
CA LEU A 75 -9.21 6.27 -3.65
C LEU A 75 -9.14 5.86 -2.17
N GLU A 76 -10.03 6.37 -1.33
CA GLU A 76 -10.06 6.04 0.10
C GLU A 76 -10.43 4.57 0.37
N ARG A 77 -11.31 4.01 -0.47
CA ARG A 77 -11.65 2.59 -0.47
C ARG A 77 -10.63 1.73 -1.23
N GLY A 78 -9.57 2.35 -1.75
CA GLY A 78 -8.52 1.77 -2.60
C GLY A 78 -9.03 0.72 -3.58
N GLU A 79 -10.15 1.03 -4.22
CA GLU A 79 -10.76 0.26 -5.30
C GLU A 79 -10.12 0.61 -6.66
N SER A 80 -9.02 1.36 -6.63
CA SER A 80 -8.29 1.82 -7.80
C SER A 80 -6.80 1.82 -7.52
N ASP A 81 -6.01 1.59 -8.56
CA ASP A 81 -4.57 1.86 -8.58
C ASP A 81 -4.33 3.31 -9.08
N PRO A 82 -4.12 4.28 -8.17
CA PRO A 82 -3.94 5.67 -8.57
C PRO A 82 -2.59 5.92 -9.21
N ARG A 83 -2.60 6.79 -10.22
CA ARG A 83 -1.37 7.43 -10.72
C ARG A 83 -0.67 8.15 -9.55
N ILE A 84 0.66 8.18 -9.58
CA ILE A 84 1.49 8.98 -8.66
C ILE A 84 1.00 10.43 -8.57
N SER A 85 0.65 11.05 -9.70
CA SER A 85 0.13 12.42 -9.75
C SER A 85 -1.20 12.60 -9.01
N THR A 86 -2.03 11.56 -8.92
CA THR A 86 -3.27 11.59 -8.15
C THR A 86 -2.99 11.55 -6.65
N VAL A 87 -2.06 10.70 -6.21
CA VAL A 87 -1.64 10.63 -4.81
C VAL A 87 -1.01 11.96 -4.38
N ALA A 88 -0.14 12.53 -5.21
CA ALA A 88 0.48 13.83 -4.94
C ALA A 88 -0.55 14.97 -4.84
N ARG A 89 -1.58 15.00 -5.71
CA ARG A 89 -2.67 15.98 -5.62
C ARG A 89 -3.51 15.79 -4.36
N PHE A 90 -3.79 14.55 -3.96
CA PHE A 90 -4.53 14.28 -2.73
C PHE A 90 -3.72 14.75 -1.51
N ALA A 91 -2.45 14.39 -1.42
CA ALA A 91 -1.54 14.89 -0.39
C ALA A 91 -1.55 16.42 -0.32
N HIS A 92 -1.44 17.11 -1.46
CA HIS A 92 -1.47 18.57 -1.50
C HIS A 92 -2.83 19.14 -1.05
N ALA A 93 -3.95 18.52 -1.43
CA ALA A 93 -5.29 18.93 -0.99
C ALA A 93 -5.44 18.84 0.54
N VAL A 94 -4.86 17.80 1.14
CA VAL A 94 -4.75 17.66 2.60
C VAL A 94 -3.48 18.29 3.16
N GLY A 95 -2.86 19.26 2.47
CA GLY A 95 -1.72 20.07 2.93
C GLY A 95 -0.49 19.29 3.39
N HIS A 96 -0.16 18.23 2.67
CA HIS A 96 1.06 17.42 2.79
C HIS A 96 1.74 17.28 1.42
N ARG A 97 2.92 16.66 1.39
CA ARG A 97 3.61 16.25 0.15
C ARG A 97 4.02 14.79 0.25
N VAL A 98 4.05 14.11 -0.89
CA VAL A 98 4.61 12.75 -0.99
C VAL A 98 6.09 12.87 -1.36
N GLU A 99 6.93 12.13 -0.64
CA GLU A 99 8.34 11.93 -1.01
C GLU A 99 8.54 10.48 -1.42
N PHE A 100 9.36 10.25 -2.45
CA PHE A 100 9.65 8.92 -2.97
C PHE A 100 11.10 8.56 -2.69
N ALA A 101 11.32 7.34 -2.21
CA ALA A 101 12.65 6.77 -1.99
C ALA A 101 12.73 5.39 -2.66
N LEU A 102 13.89 5.10 -3.27
CA LEU A 102 14.20 3.76 -3.73
C LEU A 102 14.83 2.99 -2.58
N VAL A 103 14.26 1.81 -2.29
CA VAL A 103 14.76 0.90 -1.26
C VAL A 103 15.32 -0.34 -1.97
N PRO A 104 16.53 -0.81 -1.61
CA PRO A 104 17.03 -2.08 -2.12
C PRO A 104 16.08 -3.22 -1.78
N LEU A 105 15.86 -4.12 -2.74
CA LEU A 105 15.17 -5.37 -2.46
C LEU A 105 16.06 -6.25 -1.55
N PRO A 106 15.49 -7.03 -0.61
CA PRO A 106 16.26 -7.82 0.36
C PRO A 106 17.34 -8.71 -0.27
N ASP A 107 17.08 -9.24 -1.48
CA ASP A 107 17.97 -10.16 -2.19
C ASP A 107 18.62 -9.55 -3.46
N GLY A 108 18.75 -8.21 -3.52
CA GLY A 108 19.41 -7.52 -4.64
C GLY A 108 18.70 -7.64 -6.00
N GLY A 109 17.47 -8.14 -6.01
CA GLY A 109 16.67 -8.31 -7.21
C GLY A 109 17.14 -9.44 -8.13
N ALA A 110 17.76 -10.52 -7.62
CA ALA A 110 18.05 -11.80 -8.30
C ALA A 110 18.70 -11.82 -9.71
N ALA A 111 18.90 -10.69 -10.41
CA ALA A 111 19.21 -10.66 -11.84
C ALA A 111 19.82 -9.33 -12.28
N VAL A 112 21.00 -8.96 -11.77
CA VAL A 112 21.86 -7.98 -12.45
C VAL A 112 23.32 -8.44 -12.60
N ASP A 113 23.76 -9.49 -11.90
CA ASP A 113 25.16 -9.94 -11.93
C ASP A 113 25.49 -11.06 -12.93
N ALA A 114 24.50 -11.68 -13.60
CA ALA A 114 24.78 -12.75 -14.56
C ALA A 114 25.26 -12.26 -15.94
N GLN A 115 25.18 -10.95 -16.24
CA GLN A 115 25.46 -10.39 -17.58
C GLN A 115 26.69 -9.47 -17.64
N ARG A 116 27.57 -9.48 -16.61
CA ARG A 116 28.72 -8.56 -16.55
C ARG A 116 30.06 -9.26 -16.24
N SER A 117 30.24 -10.49 -16.72
CA SER A 117 31.56 -11.14 -16.83
C SER A 117 31.77 -11.58 -18.28
N ALA A 118 32.39 -10.70 -19.06
CA ALA A 118 33.00 -10.98 -20.36
C ALA A 118 34.49 -10.64 -20.26
#